data_AF-K2BIX2-F1
#
_entry.id   AF-K2BIX2-F1
#
_cell.length_a   1.000
_cell.length_b   1.000
_cell.length_c   1.000
_cell.angle_alpha   90.00
_cell.angle_beta   90.00
_cell.angle_gamma   90.00
#
_symmetry.space_group_name_H-M   'P 1'
#
loop_
_entity.id
_entity.type
_entity.pdbx_description
1 polymer ?
#
loop_
_entity_poly.entity_id
_entity_poly.type
_entity_poly.pdbx_seq_one_letter_code
_entity_poly.pdbx_strand_id
1 'polypeptide(L)' 'MTKGKKSDYEWFLKADLSQYKGKYVAIVDRKIVSSGKNAKSVYLKALKRLPKTRPTLAKIPPENMMVLLVVSNDKLH' A
#
# COMPACT_ATOMS: atom_id res chain seq x y z
N MET A 1 12.78 -11.46 11.23
CA MET A 1 11.48 -10.99 11.75
C MET A 1 10.81 -10.07 10.73
N THR A 2 9.93 -10.60 9.87
CA THR A 2 9.26 -9.91 8.74
C THR A 2 7.75 -9.73 8.98
N LYS A 3 7.35 -9.36 10.21
CA LYS A 3 5.94 -9.25 10.60
C LYS A 3 5.18 -8.05 9.96
N GLY A 4 5.89 -7.06 9.41
CA GLY A 4 5.30 -5.79 8.93
C GLY A 4 4.61 -5.85 7.55
N LYS A 5 5.23 -6.48 6.53
CA LYS A 5 4.69 -6.43 5.16
C LYS A 5 3.34 -7.14 4.99
N LYS A 6 3.19 -8.34 5.59
CA LYS A 6 1.93 -9.09 5.51
C LYS A 6 0.81 -8.36 6.25
N SER A 7 1.11 -7.76 7.40
CA SER A 7 0.11 -7.03 8.19
C SER A 7 -0.31 -5.70 7.55
N ASP A 8 0.59 -5.00 6.86
CA ASP A 8 0.26 -3.79 6.09
C ASP A 8 -0.63 -4.08 4.89
N TYR A 9 -0.39 -5.19 4.19
CA TYR A 9 -1.22 -5.62 3.06
C TYR A 9 -2.64 -6.00 3.51
N GLU A 10 -2.77 -6.81 4.57
CA GLU A 10 -4.07 -7.17 5.13
C GLU A 10 -4.86 -5.96 5.63
N TRP A 11 -4.17 -4.99 6.24
CA TRP A 11 -4.79 -3.73 6.64
C TRP A 11 -5.22 -2.90 5.42
N PHE A 12 -4.37 -2.80 4.39
CA PHE A 12 -4.66 -2.07 3.17
C PHE A 12 -5.95 -2.56 2.49
N LEU A 13 -6.19 -3.88 2.46
CA LEU A 13 -7.40 -4.45 1.89
C LEU A 13 -8.70 -4.08 2.64
N LYS A 14 -8.60 -3.72 3.92
CA LYS A 14 -9.74 -3.47 4.81
C LYS A 14 -9.93 -1.99 5.15
N ALA A 15 -8.90 -1.18 5.01
CA ALA A 15 -8.92 0.23 5.35
C ALA A 15 -9.79 1.04 4.38
N ASP A 16 -10.54 2.02 4.89
CA ASP A 16 -11.14 3.03 4.04
C ASP A 16 -10.06 3.99 3.52
N LEU A 17 -9.78 3.90 2.22
CA LEU A 17 -8.78 4.69 1.51
C LEU A 17 -9.43 5.64 0.48
N SER A 18 -10.73 5.89 0.60
CA SER A 18 -11.50 6.74 -0.32
C SER A 18 -10.92 8.16 -0.50
N GLN A 19 -10.35 8.75 0.55
CA GLN A 19 -9.66 10.06 0.48
C GLN A 19 -8.36 10.07 -0.35
N TYR A 20 -7.82 8.88 -0.65
CA TYR A 20 -6.58 8.69 -1.40
C TYR A 20 -6.82 8.20 -2.82
N LYS A 21 -8.07 8.16 -3.31
CA LYS A 21 -8.39 7.77 -4.69
C LYS A 21 -7.49 8.48 -5.70
N GLY A 22 -6.98 7.71 -6.66
CA GLY A 22 -6.08 8.23 -7.68
C GLY A 22 -4.66 8.57 -7.19
N LYS A 23 -4.32 8.43 -5.91
CA LYS A 23 -2.97 8.69 -5.36
C LYS A 23 -2.18 7.39 -5.15
N TYR A 24 -0.88 7.54 -4.99
CA TYR A 24 -0.01 6.59 -4.32
C TYR A 24 -0.01 6.87 -2.82
N VAL A 25 0.08 5.83 -2.01
CA VAL A 25 0.23 5.90 -0.55
C VAL A 25 1.41 5.06 -0.10
N ALA A 26 2.13 5.55 0.91
CA ALA A 26 3.13 4.79 1.63
C ALA A 26 2.58 4.38 3.00
N ILE A 27 2.66 3.08 3.30
CA ILE A 27 2.12 2.45 4.49
C ILE A 27 3.27 1.94 5.35
N VAL A 28 3.24 2.23 6.63
CA VAL A 28 4.14 1.67 7.64
C VAL A 28 3.32 1.35 8.87
N ASP A 29 3.43 0.13 9.38
CA ASP A 29 2.75 -0.34 10.58
C ASP A 29 1.24 0.01 10.59
N ARG A 30 0.59 -0.28 9.46
CA ARG A 30 -0.85 -0.09 9.21
C ARG A 30 -1.30 1.37 9.26
N LYS A 31 -0.41 2.30 8.92
CA LYS A 31 -0.70 3.75 8.84
C LYS A 31 -0.19 4.34 7.54
N ILE A 32 -0.97 5.24 6.95
CA ILE A 32 -0.51 6.06 5.81
C ILE A 32 0.44 7.14 6.34
N VAL A 33 1.71 7.09 5.94
CA VAL A 33 2.73 8.04 6.38
C VAL A 33 3.06 9.09 5.31
N SER A 34 2.64 8.86 4.06
CA SER A 34 2.79 9.78 2.92
C SER A 34 1.80 9.41 1.80
N SER A 35 1.32 10.40 1.03
CA SER A 35 0.49 10.18 -0.15
C SER A 35 0.72 11.25 -1.24
N GLY A 36 0.37 10.94 -2.50
CA GLY A 36 0.54 11.88 -3.61
C GLY A 36 0.45 11.23 -5.00
N LYS A 37 0.54 12.03 -6.07
CA LYS A 37 0.38 11.55 -7.46
C LYS A 37 1.63 10.86 -8.03
N ASN A 38 2.80 11.03 -7.41
CA ASN A 38 4.07 10.48 -7.90
C ASN A 38 4.64 9.45 -6.92
N ALA A 39 4.80 8.21 -7.37
CA ALA A 39 5.29 7.07 -6.57
C ALA A 39 6.64 7.35 -5.88
N LYS A 40 7.63 7.85 -6.64
CA LYS A 40 8.97 8.14 -6.15
C LYS A 40 8.96 9.21 -5.06
N SER A 41 8.22 10.30 -5.28
CA SER A 41 8.07 11.37 -4.29
C SER A 41 7.44 10.88 -3.00
N VAL A 42 6.37 10.06 -3.09
CA VAL A 42 5.68 9.50 -1.92
C VAL A 42 6.60 8.60 -1.11
N TYR A 43 7.34 7.71 -1.77
CA TYR A 43 8.29 6.80 -1.13
C TYR A 43 9.46 7.54 -0.46
N LEU A 44 10.08 8.50 -1.16
CA LEU A 44 11.18 9.29 -0.59
C LEU A 44 10.71 10.15 0.60
N LYS A 45 9.51 10.72 0.55
CA LYS A 45 8.93 11.43 1.70
C LYS A 45 8.73 10.52 2.90
N ALA A 46 8.29 9.27 2.68
CA ALA A 46 8.13 8.29 3.74
C ALA A 46 9.49 7.90 4.35
N LEU A 47 10.52 7.65 3.54
CA LEU A 47 11.88 7.37 4.04
C LEU A 47 12.49 8.55 4.79
N LYS A 48 12.29 9.79 4.34
CA LYS A 48 12.74 10.98 5.06
C LYS A 48 12.11 11.09 6.45
N ARG A 49 10.83 10.72 6.59
CA ARG A 49 10.11 10.72 7.87
C ARG A 49 10.50 9.55 8.76
N LEU A 50 10.72 8.37 8.17
CA LEU A 50 10.93 7.11 8.87
C LEU A 50 12.11 6.32 8.25
N PRO A 51 13.36 6.79 8.44
CA PRO A 51 14.54 6.28 7.70
C PRO A 51 14.92 4.83 8.00
N LYS A 52 14.49 4.28 9.15
CA LYS A 52 14.76 2.90 9.57
C LYS A 52 13.66 1.91 9.15
N THR A 53 12.67 2.37 8.38
CA THR A 53 11.52 1.55 7.97
C THR A 53 11.60 1.20 6.49
N ARG A 54 10.81 0.21 6.06
CA ARG A 54 10.62 -0.11 4.65
C ARG A 54 9.15 0.10 4.29
N PRO A 55 8.76 1.30 3.83
CA PRO A 55 7.37 1.60 3.53
C PRO A 55 6.82 0.69 2.43
N THR A 56 5.62 0.17 2.64
CA THR A 56 4.84 -0.50 1.60
C THR A 56 4.20 0.56 0.72
N LEU A 57 4.48 0.55 -0.58
CA LEU A 57 3.90 1.50 -1.53
C LEU A 57 2.72 0.87 -2.26
N ALA A 58 1.57 1.53 -2.25
CA ALA A 58 0.37 1.07 -2.94
C ALA A 58 -0.23 2.19 -3.80
N LYS A 59 -0.83 1.80 -4.94
CA LYS A 59 -1.62 2.71 -5.77
C LYS A 59 -3.09 2.52 -5.44
N ILE A 60 -3.78 3.60 -5.09
CA ILE A 60 -5.23 3.57 -4.94
C ILE A 60 -5.85 3.79 -6.32
N PRO A 61 -6.72 2.89 -6.78
CA PRO A 61 -7.45 3.08 -8.01
C PRO A 61 -8.26 4.40 -7.97
N PRO A 62 -8.46 5.09 -9.10
CA PRO A 62 -9.49 6.11 -9.21
C PRO A 62 -10.89 5.47 -9.11
N GLU A 63 -11.94 6.29 -8.95
CA GLU A 63 -13.32 5.82 -8.70
C GLU A 63 -13.83 4.75 -9.66
N ASN A 64 -13.42 4.80 -10.92
CA ASN A 64 -13.99 3.98 -11.98
C ASN A 64 -13.10 2.79 -12.36
N MET A 65 -12.15 2.40 -11.51
CA MET A 65 -11.21 1.31 -11.84
C MET A 65 -11.53 0.06 -11.02
N MET A 66 -11.98 -0.99 -11.72
CA MET A 66 -12.10 -2.34 -11.16
C MET A 66 -10.72 -2.98 -11.00
N VAL A 67 -10.45 -3.58 -9.85
CA VAL A 67 -9.25 -4.38 -9.61
C VAL A 67 -9.68 -5.83 -9.40
N LEU A 68 -9.33 -6.72 -10.33
CA LEU A 68 -9.51 -8.16 -10.20
C LEU A 68 -8.24 -8.78 -9.60
N LEU A 69 -8.35 -9.38 -8.43
CA LEU A 69 -7.28 -10.17 -7.81
C LEU A 69 -7.55 -11.65 -8.05
N VAL A 70 -6.78 -12.28 -8.94
CA VAL A 70 -6.79 -13.74 -9.12
C VAL A 70 -5.64 -14.32 -8.32
N VAL A 71 -5.96 -15.18 -7.36
CA VAL A 71 -4.97 -16.00 -6.66
C VAL A 71 -5.08 -17.43 -7.20
N SER A 72 -4.07 -17.86 -7.95
CA SER A 72 -3.97 -19.27 -8.35
C SER A 72 -3.63 -20.09 -7.12
N ASN A 73 -4.48 -21.07 -6.81
CA ASN A 73 -4.21 -22.05 -5.77
C ASN A 73 -3.56 -23.26 -6.46
N ASP A 74 -2.22 -23.32 -6.48
CA ASP A 74 -1.49 -24.50 -6.93
C ASP A 74 -1.61 -25.62 -5.88
N LYS A 75 -2.80 -26.20 -5.81
CA LYS A 75 -3.03 -27.56 -5.31
C LYS A 75 -3.91 -28.27 -6.32
N LEU A 76 -3.32 -28.57 -7.47
CA LEU A 76 -3.75 -29.69 -8.29
C LEU A 76 -3.17 -30.94 -7.62
N HIS A 77 -4.05 -31.70 -6.97
CA HIS A 77 -3.82 -33.09 -6.61
C HIS A 77 -3.93 -33.95 -7.88
#